data_AF-R0AP54-F1
#
_entry.id   AF-R0AP54-F1
#
_cell.length_a   1.000
_cell.length_b   1.000
_cell.length_c   1.000
_cell.angle_alpha   90.00
_cell.angle_beta   90.00
_cell.angle_gamma   90.00
#
_symmetry.space_group_name_H-M   'P 1'
#
loop_
_entity.id
_entity.type
_entity.pdbx_description
1 polymer ?
#
loop_
_entity_poly.entity_id
_entity_poly.type
_entity_poly.pdbx_seq_one_letter_code
_entity_poly.pdbx_strand_id
1 'polypeptide(L)'
;MAQTQPEDFRIDISHEQSFRYLQAKQYDHNSRVRRLIITDNNIPLSYSGKELIALSLYINGDNYSNTTCNFREDGFPYVVFNESMLSREGDVSCEIRIYDSDGITVSTTFTFQMTVSKSLLNQDRLVASSEFNILNDLILQANVIPDLIKQFNLSQEQINALIEQIQTDISDYTNQFSTMKTKYTNDFNTLIQQINNDITTYKSEFNSLKTEISNLKSSITTWYTSAQVAENTRITNENKRQTDTAKAIANCEKATADTIVATAEANTARDNANTAATEAQSKGAYAQNQGDRVDMALKDFEFRLRTIDGGELTDTTPAENVFDGGSL
;
A
#
# COMPACT_ATOMS: atom_id res chain seq x y z
N MET A 1 -60.67 -46.48 94.22
CA MET A 1 -59.98 -46.69 92.93
C MET A 1 -58.90 -47.72 93.16
N ALA A 2 -59.11 -48.96 92.72
CA ALA A 2 -58.10 -50.00 92.81
C ALA A 2 -56.99 -49.64 91.81
N GLN A 3 -55.77 -49.37 92.30
CA GLN A 3 -54.59 -49.35 91.45
C GLN A 3 -54.42 -50.76 90.90
N THR A 4 -54.83 -50.96 89.64
CA THR A 4 -54.46 -52.14 88.86
C THR A 4 -52.95 -52.14 88.75
N GLN A 5 -52.29 -53.01 89.52
CA GLN A 5 -50.88 -53.31 89.35
C GLN A 5 -50.61 -53.60 87.87
N PRO A 6 -49.63 -52.95 87.23
CA PRO A 6 -49.31 -53.23 85.83
C PRO A 6 -48.90 -54.70 85.70
N GLU A 7 -49.44 -55.39 84.71
CA GLU A 7 -49.07 -56.78 84.45
C GLU A 7 -47.57 -56.89 84.15
N ASP A 8 -46.93 -57.87 84.81
CA ASP A 8 -45.53 -58.21 84.59
C ASP A 8 -45.38 -58.89 83.23
N PHE A 9 -44.51 -58.35 82.39
CA PHE A 9 -44.03 -58.99 81.17
C PHE A 9 -42.65 -59.57 81.45
N ARG A 10 -42.61 -60.89 81.67
CA ARG A 10 -41.39 -61.61 82.04
C ARG A 10 -40.74 -62.22 80.81
N ILE A 11 -39.43 -62.04 80.71
CA ILE A 11 -38.60 -62.52 79.60
C ILE A 11 -37.36 -63.20 80.19
N ASP A 12 -37.09 -64.43 79.79
CA ASP A 12 -35.82 -65.09 80.10
C ASP A 12 -34.89 -65.02 78.89
N ILE A 13 -33.71 -64.40 79.07
CA ILE A 13 -32.72 -64.25 78.00
C ILE A 13 -31.87 -65.49 77.79
N SER A 14 -31.90 -66.47 78.71
CA SER A 14 -31.07 -67.68 78.59
C SER A 14 -31.70 -68.78 77.72
N HIS A 15 -32.97 -68.62 77.34
CA HIS A 15 -33.69 -69.57 76.51
C HIS A 15 -34.43 -68.83 75.38
N GLU A 16 -34.46 -69.42 74.19
CA GLU A 16 -35.32 -68.90 73.13
C GLU A 16 -36.79 -69.13 73.50
N GLN A 17 -37.50 -68.05 73.83
CA GLN A 17 -38.89 -68.11 74.26
C GLN A 17 -39.80 -67.61 73.13
N SER A 18 -40.42 -68.55 72.42
CA SER A 18 -41.50 -68.25 71.48
C SER A 18 -42.81 -68.04 72.25
N PHE A 19 -42.95 -66.92 72.95
CA PHE A 19 -44.23 -66.61 73.61
C PHE A 19 -45.33 -66.44 72.56
N ARG A 20 -46.34 -67.31 72.60
CA ARG A 20 -47.51 -67.17 71.75
C ARG A 20 -48.49 -66.17 72.39
N TYR A 21 -48.49 -64.98 71.79
CA TYR A 21 -49.55 -63.96 71.77
C TYR A 21 -49.61 -62.97 72.94
N LEU A 22 -48.70 -61.99 72.93
CA LEU A 22 -49.12 -60.66 73.36
C LEU A 22 -50.14 -60.16 72.31
N GLN A 23 -51.40 -59.98 72.69
CA GLN A 23 -52.45 -59.54 71.77
C GLN A 23 -52.74 -58.06 71.98
N ALA A 24 -52.41 -57.21 71.02
CA ALA A 24 -52.77 -55.80 71.00
C ALA A 24 -53.92 -55.51 70.03
N LYS A 25 -54.60 -54.37 70.20
CA LYS A 25 -55.61 -53.88 69.25
C LYS A 25 -55.08 -52.62 68.58
N GLN A 26 -55.30 -52.49 67.28
CA GLN A 26 -54.86 -51.33 66.52
C GLN A 26 -55.48 -50.06 67.11
N TYR A 27 -54.70 -48.98 67.23
CA TYR A 27 -55.15 -47.70 67.81
C TYR A 27 -55.74 -47.80 69.23
N ASP A 28 -55.28 -48.76 70.04
CA ASP A 28 -55.65 -48.86 71.45
C ASP A 28 -54.88 -47.82 72.28
N HIS A 29 -55.52 -46.69 72.56
CA HIS A 29 -54.99 -45.65 73.44
C HIS A 29 -55.31 -46.00 74.91
N ASN A 30 -54.28 -46.06 75.77
CA ASN A 30 -54.35 -46.10 77.24
C ASN A 30 -54.56 -47.45 77.98
N SER A 31 -54.09 -48.61 77.49
CA SER A 31 -54.23 -49.85 78.30
C SER A 31 -53.00 -50.76 78.48
N ARG A 32 -51.81 -50.43 77.94
CA ARG A 32 -50.69 -51.39 77.89
C ARG A 32 -49.35 -50.80 78.28
N VAL A 33 -49.25 -50.37 79.52
CA VAL A 33 -47.95 -50.31 80.19
C VAL A 33 -47.74 -51.68 80.83
N ARG A 34 -46.64 -52.34 80.48
CA ARG A 34 -46.22 -53.62 81.08
C ARG A 34 -44.88 -53.43 81.76
N ARG A 35 -44.76 -53.93 82.98
CA ARG A 35 -43.47 -53.91 83.70
C ARG A 35 -42.60 -55.01 83.15
N LEU A 36 -41.43 -54.67 82.62
CA LEU A 36 -40.53 -55.62 81.99
C LEU A 36 -39.62 -56.24 83.05
N ILE A 37 -39.70 -57.56 83.21
CA ILE A 37 -38.84 -58.34 84.11
C ILE A 37 -37.98 -59.23 83.24
N ILE A 38 -36.67 -59.00 83.26
CA ILE A 38 -35.71 -59.76 82.47
C ILE A 38 -34.95 -60.68 83.43
N THR A 39 -34.90 -61.96 83.12
CA THR A 39 -34.21 -62.99 83.91
C THR A 39 -33.18 -63.71 83.05
N ASP A 40 -32.13 -64.23 83.67
CA ASP A 40 -31.19 -65.19 83.09
C ASP A 40 -31.34 -66.49 83.89
N ASN A 41 -31.81 -67.57 83.24
CA ASN A 41 -32.09 -68.86 83.88
C ASN A 41 -33.05 -68.72 85.09
N ASN A 42 -34.15 -68.00 84.90
CA ASN A 42 -35.14 -67.61 85.91
C ASN A 42 -34.61 -66.78 87.09
N ILE A 43 -33.36 -66.28 87.05
CA ILE A 43 -32.83 -65.35 88.05
C ILE A 43 -33.02 -63.93 87.52
N PRO A 44 -33.78 -63.05 88.21
CA PRO A 44 -33.95 -61.66 87.76
C PRO A 44 -32.62 -60.93 87.63
N LEU A 45 -32.42 -60.25 86.51
CA LEU A 45 -31.29 -59.36 86.32
C LEU A 45 -31.46 -58.12 87.20
N SER A 46 -30.40 -57.70 87.87
CA SER A 46 -30.36 -56.43 88.60
C SER A 46 -30.00 -55.29 87.65
N TYR A 47 -30.82 -54.24 87.60
CA TYR A 47 -30.54 -53.04 86.83
C TYR A 47 -29.86 -51.96 87.68
N SER A 48 -28.90 -51.24 87.09
CA SER A 48 -28.32 -50.03 87.68
C SER A 48 -29.20 -48.79 87.45
N GLY A 49 -30.18 -48.87 86.54
CA GLY A 49 -31.11 -47.81 86.17
C GLY A 49 -30.54 -46.84 85.11
N LYS A 50 -29.32 -47.11 84.63
CA LYS A 50 -28.62 -46.32 83.60
C LYS A 50 -28.59 -47.01 82.24
N GLU A 51 -29.01 -48.27 82.18
CA GLU A 51 -29.06 -49.06 80.94
C GLU A 51 -30.05 -48.45 79.95
N LEU A 52 -29.68 -48.43 78.67
CA LEU A 52 -30.62 -48.10 77.60
C LEU A 52 -31.28 -49.39 77.10
N ILE A 53 -32.59 -49.49 77.22
CA ILE A 53 -33.36 -50.64 76.74
C ILE A 53 -34.20 -50.19 75.54
N ALA A 54 -33.81 -50.60 74.34
CA ALA A 54 -34.53 -50.29 73.12
C ALA A 54 -35.50 -51.42 72.76
N LEU A 55 -36.68 -51.04 72.28
CA LEU A 55 -37.68 -51.93 71.72
C LEU A 55 -37.92 -51.55 70.25
N SER A 56 -37.72 -52.51 69.37
CA SER A 56 -37.88 -52.38 67.92
C SER A 56 -38.99 -53.30 67.41
N LEU A 57 -39.87 -52.77 66.57
CA LEU A 57 -41.01 -53.51 66.01
C LEU A 57 -40.87 -53.64 64.48
N TYR A 58 -41.11 -54.86 64.01
CA TYR A 58 -40.94 -55.26 62.62
C TYR A 58 -42.20 -55.98 62.13
N ILE A 59 -42.63 -55.67 60.92
CA ILE A 59 -43.66 -56.43 60.19
C ILE A 59 -43.07 -56.78 58.83
N ASN A 60 -43.15 -58.06 58.44
CA ASN A 60 -42.59 -58.56 57.17
C ASN A 60 -41.10 -58.21 56.96
N GLY A 61 -40.33 -58.03 58.04
CA GLY A 61 -38.92 -57.66 58.00
C GLY A 61 -38.64 -56.14 58.04
N ASP A 62 -39.65 -55.29 57.83
CA ASP A 62 -39.48 -53.84 57.85
C ASP A 62 -39.64 -53.28 59.26
N ASN A 63 -38.61 -52.56 59.73
CA ASN A 63 -38.70 -51.79 60.96
C ASN A 63 -39.62 -50.59 60.75
N TYR A 64 -40.66 -50.45 61.58
CA TYR A 64 -41.60 -49.33 61.46
C TYR A 64 -41.71 -48.49 62.74
N SER A 65 -41.16 -48.99 63.85
CA SER A 65 -41.13 -48.23 65.09
C SER A 65 -39.99 -48.69 65.97
N ASN A 66 -39.33 -47.71 66.59
CA ASN A 66 -38.32 -47.91 67.62
C ASN A 66 -38.67 -47.01 68.81
N THR A 67 -38.57 -47.56 70.01
CA THR A 67 -38.81 -46.82 71.24
C THR A 67 -37.83 -47.27 72.32
N THR A 68 -37.79 -46.54 73.43
CA THR A 68 -37.00 -46.88 74.61
C THR A 68 -37.92 -47.24 75.76
N CYS A 69 -37.60 -48.34 76.45
CA CYS A 69 -38.27 -48.77 77.67
C CYS A 69 -37.67 -48.03 78.85
N ASN A 70 -38.33 -46.96 79.29
CA ASN A 70 -37.84 -46.12 80.38
C ASN A 70 -38.06 -46.78 81.75
N PHE A 71 -37.11 -46.60 82.66
CA PHE A 71 -37.24 -46.95 84.07
C PHE A 71 -38.23 -46.03 84.78
N ARG A 72 -38.99 -46.57 85.74
CA ARG A 72 -39.87 -45.78 86.62
C ARG A 72 -39.38 -45.83 88.07
N GLU A 73 -40.10 -45.15 88.96
CA GLU A 73 -39.75 -45.00 90.38
C GLU A 73 -39.58 -46.33 91.14
N ASP A 74 -40.15 -47.44 90.65
CA ASP A 74 -40.00 -48.77 91.22
C ASP A 74 -38.71 -49.49 90.78
N GLY A 75 -37.87 -48.85 89.95
CA GLY A 75 -36.59 -49.38 89.48
C GLY A 75 -36.69 -50.38 88.33
N PHE A 76 -37.88 -50.59 87.76
CA PHE A 76 -38.08 -51.50 86.62
C PHE A 76 -38.31 -50.73 85.31
N PRO A 77 -37.85 -51.28 84.17
CA PRO A 77 -38.16 -50.73 82.86
C PRO A 77 -39.60 -51.08 82.45
N TYR A 78 -40.24 -50.19 81.70
CA TYR A 78 -41.61 -50.39 81.24
C TYR A 78 -41.70 -50.38 79.72
N VAL A 79 -42.42 -51.36 79.18
CA VAL A 79 -42.85 -51.37 77.79
C VAL A 79 -44.16 -50.59 77.69
N VAL A 80 -44.14 -49.55 76.86
CA VAL A 80 -45.32 -48.74 76.55
C VAL A 80 -45.54 -48.82 75.04
N PHE A 81 -46.58 -49.53 74.63
CA PHE A 81 -46.99 -49.56 73.22
C PHE A 81 -47.76 -48.27 72.91
N ASN A 82 -47.20 -47.43 72.03
CA ASN A 82 -47.82 -46.19 71.60
C ASN A 82 -48.66 -46.37 70.32
N GLU A 83 -49.34 -45.31 69.91
CA GLU A 83 -50.22 -45.32 68.73
C GLU A 83 -49.46 -45.65 67.44
N SER A 84 -48.23 -45.16 67.26
CA SER A 84 -47.44 -45.46 66.05
C SER A 84 -47.03 -46.94 66.01
N MET A 85 -46.70 -47.53 67.17
CA MET A 85 -46.39 -48.96 67.31
C MET A 85 -47.61 -49.84 67.02
N LEU A 86 -48.81 -49.40 67.39
CA LEU A 86 -50.07 -50.13 67.15
C LEU A 86 -50.83 -49.65 65.91
N SER A 87 -50.16 -48.92 65.00
CA SER A 87 -50.79 -48.39 63.79
C SER A 87 -51.01 -49.44 62.70
N ARG A 88 -50.29 -50.57 62.75
CA ARG A 88 -50.33 -51.62 61.74
C ARG A 88 -50.93 -52.91 62.33
N GLU A 89 -51.91 -53.50 61.64
CA GLU A 89 -52.50 -54.79 62.01
C GLU A 89 -51.63 -55.97 61.49
N GLY A 90 -51.65 -57.10 62.20
CA GLY A 90 -50.94 -58.32 61.82
C GLY A 90 -49.99 -58.86 62.90
N ASP A 91 -49.18 -59.85 62.51
CA ASP A 91 -48.14 -60.42 63.36
C ASP A 91 -46.88 -59.55 63.32
N VAL A 92 -46.44 -59.12 64.49
CA VAL A 92 -45.33 -58.18 64.70
C VAL A 92 -44.20 -58.90 65.43
N SER A 93 -43.03 -58.91 64.81
CA SER A 93 -41.78 -59.34 65.44
C SER A 93 -41.22 -58.18 66.25
N CYS A 94 -41.04 -58.40 67.55
CA CYS A 94 -40.50 -57.44 68.48
C CYS A 94 -39.10 -57.88 68.90
N GLU A 95 -38.18 -56.92 68.99
CA GLU A 95 -36.82 -57.14 69.49
C GLU A 95 -36.53 -56.16 70.62
N ILE A 96 -36.05 -56.66 71.76
CA ILE A 96 -35.52 -55.87 72.86
C ILE A 96 -34.00 -55.97 72.83
N ARG A 97 -33.33 -54.82 72.79
CA ARG A 97 -31.88 -54.71 72.93
C ARG A 97 -31.53 -53.92 74.18
N ILE A 98 -30.69 -54.51 75.01
CA ILE A 98 -30.16 -53.87 76.22
C ILE A 98 -28.74 -53.42 75.89
N TYR A 99 -28.48 -52.13 76.08
CA TYR A 99 -27.15 -51.55 75.96
C TYR A 99 -26.58 -51.30 77.36
N ASP A 100 -25.25 -51.44 77.50
CA ASP A 100 -24.54 -51.03 78.72
C ASP A 100 -24.70 -49.51 78.95
N SER A 101 -24.31 -49.03 80.13
CA SER A 101 -24.44 -47.66 80.64
C SER A 101 -23.92 -46.55 79.70
N ASP A 102 -23.06 -46.87 78.74
CA ASP A 102 -22.55 -45.94 77.73
C ASP A 102 -23.42 -45.87 76.45
N GLY A 103 -24.45 -46.71 76.32
CA GLY A 103 -25.43 -46.71 75.23
C GLY A 103 -24.92 -47.18 73.85
N ILE A 104 -23.65 -47.61 73.77
CA ILE A 104 -22.97 -47.90 72.49
C ILE A 104 -22.87 -49.40 72.20
N THR A 105 -22.65 -50.23 73.22
CA THR A 105 -22.50 -51.69 73.07
C THR A 105 -23.77 -52.43 73.49
N VAL A 106 -24.29 -53.28 72.60
CA VAL A 106 -25.40 -54.18 72.93
C VAL A 106 -24.87 -55.28 73.86
N SER A 107 -25.37 -55.30 75.09
CA SER A 107 -25.05 -56.34 76.08
C SER A 107 -25.88 -57.60 75.87
N THR A 108 -27.15 -57.47 75.46
CA THR A 108 -28.04 -58.62 75.22
C THR A 108 -29.16 -58.23 74.24
N THR A 109 -29.60 -59.18 73.41
CA THR A 109 -30.81 -59.05 72.58
C THR A 109 -31.80 -60.18 72.88
N PHE A 110 -33.10 -59.90 72.74
CA PHE A 110 -34.16 -60.88 72.87
C PHE A 110 -35.31 -60.56 71.90
N THR A 111 -35.84 -61.57 71.23
CA THR A 111 -36.94 -61.43 70.27
C THR A 111 -38.21 -62.15 70.74
N PHE A 112 -39.36 -61.51 70.56
CA PHE A 112 -40.69 -62.11 70.80
C PHE A 112 -41.71 -61.69 69.74
N GLN A 113 -42.85 -62.38 69.70
CA GLN A 113 -43.92 -62.11 68.74
C GLN A 113 -45.16 -61.52 69.43
N MET A 114 -45.80 -60.57 68.75
CA MET A 114 -47.04 -59.91 69.17
C MET A 114 -48.03 -59.93 68.00
N THR A 115 -49.33 -60.07 68.26
CA THR A 115 -50.37 -59.91 67.22
C THR A 115 -51.18 -58.66 67.48
N VAL A 116 -51.27 -57.76 66.50
CA VAL A 116 -52.10 -56.55 66.53
C VAL A 116 -53.39 -56.82 65.75
N SER A 117 -54.51 -56.91 66.45
CA SER A 117 -55.82 -57.11 65.85
C SER A 117 -56.37 -55.81 65.26
N LYS A 118 -56.95 -55.90 64.06
CA LYS A 118 -57.61 -54.80 63.35
C LYS A 118 -58.62 -54.05 64.22
N SER A 119 -58.58 -52.73 64.20
CA SER A 119 -59.62 -51.89 64.80
C SER A 119 -60.75 -51.61 63.82
N LEU A 120 -61.96 -51.41 64.33
CA LEU A 120 -63.13 -51.03 63.53
C LEU A 120 -63.17 -49.52 63.24
N LEU A 121 -62.25 -48.74 63.82
CA LEU A 121 -62.13 -47.29 63.62
C LEU A 121 -61.17 -47.00 62.46
N ASN A 122 -61.65 -46.33 61.41
CA ASN A 122 -60.85 -45.91 60.26
C ASN A 122 -60.50 -44.40 60.40
N GLN A 123 -59.22 -44.04 60.53
CA GLN A 123 -58.75 -42.65 60.74
C GLN A 123 -57.63 -42.22 59.77
N ASP A 124 -57.84 -42.35 58.46
CA ASP A 124 -56.94 -41.87 57.38
C ASP A 124 -56.68 -40.33 57.32
N ARG A 125 -56.81 -39.56 58.42
CA ARG A 125 -56.71 -38.08 58.42
C ARG A 125 -55.73 -37.47 59.42
N LEU A 126 -54.56 -38.08 59.64
CA LEU A 126 -53.44 -37.41 60.33
C LEU A 126 -52.31 -37.11 59.34
N VAL A 127 -52.05 -35.82 59.14
CA VAL A 127 -51.19 -35.17 58.14
C VAL A 127 -49.73 -35.60 58.24
N ALA A 128 -49.08 -35.86 57.11
CA ALA A 128 -47.66 -36.18 57.01
C ALA A 128 -46.77 -34.91 57.13
N SER A 129 -45.64 -35.04 57.83
CA SER A 129 -44.72 -33.98 58.27
C SER A 129 -44.01 -33.15 57.18
N SER A 130 -44.44 -33.19 55.91
CA SER A 130 -43.76 -32.54 54.77
C SER A 130 -44.06 -31.04 54.58
N GLU A 131 -45.08 -30.49 55.23
CA GLU A 131 -45.44 -29.06 55.13
C GLU A 131 -44.45 -28.13 55.87
N PHE A 132 -43.61 -28.65 56.78
CA PHE A 132 -42.57 -27.85 57.45
C PHE A 132 -41.37 -27.50 56.55
N ASN A 133 -41.15 -28.21 55.44
CA ASN A 133 -40.00 -27.99 54.55
C ASN A 133 -40.21 -26.83 53.55
N ILE A 134 -41.45 -26.57 53.12
CA ILE A 134 -41.77 -25.54 52.12
C ILE A 134 -41.44 -24.14 52.63
N LEU A 135 -41.70 -23.86 53.90
CA LEU A 135 -41.42 -22.56 54.51
C LEU A 135 -39.91 -22.30 54.58
N ASN A 136 -39.13 -23.33 54.90
CA ASN A 136 -37.67 -23.25 54.94
C ASN A 136 -37.09 -22.98 53.55
N ASP A 137 -37.62 -23.62 52.50
CA ASP A 137 -37.19 -23.39 51.11
C ASP A 137 -37.51 -21.97 50.62
N LEU A 138 -38.69 -21.44 50.97
CA LEU A 138 -39.06 -20.06 50.66
C LEU A 138 -38.16 -19.05 51.38
N ILE A 139 -37.79 -19.31 52.63
CA ILE A 139 -36.85 -18.47 53.39
C ILE A 139 -35.45 -18.50 52.74
N LEU A 140 -34.97 -19.68 52.33
CA LEU A 140 -33.70 -19.81 51.64
C LEU A 140 -33.69 -19.05 50.31
N GLN A 141 -34.76 -19.13 49.52
CA GLN A 141 -34.90 -18.35 48.29
C GLN A 141 -34.94 -16.84 48.56
N ALA A 142 -35.70 -16.41 49.57
CA ALA A 142 -35.82 -15.00 49.95
C ALA A 142 -34.47 -14.40 50.40
N ASN A 143 -33.62 -15.20 51.05
CA ASN A 143 -32.29 -14.77 51.50
C ASN A 143 -31.30 -14.53 50.34
N VAL A 144 -31.52 -15.11 49.15
CA VAL A 144 -30.64 -14.94 47.99
C VAL A 144 -31.00 -13.69 47.16
N ILE A 145 -32.25 -13.21 47.26
CA ILE A 145 -32.75 -12.05 46.50
C ILE A 145 -31.89 -10.79 46.68
N PRO A 146 -31.45 -10.39 47.90
CA PRO A 146 -30.62 -9.21 48.09
C PRO A 146 -29.29 -9.28 47.33
N ASP A 147 -28.65 -10.45 47.30
CA ASP A 147 -27.40 -10.65 46.57
C ASP A 147 -27.62 -10.59 45.06
N LEU A 148 -28.72 -11.15 44.55
CA LEU A 148 -29.10 -11.01 43.14
C LEU A 148 -29.34 -9.55 42.75
N ILE A 149 -30.02 -8.77 43.60
CA ILE A 149 -30.23 -7.33 43.39
C ILE A 149 -28.89 -6.60 43.36
N LYS A 150 -27.98 -6.92 44.28
CA LYS A 150 -26.64 -6.33 44.32
C LYS A 150 -25.85 -6.63 43.03
N GLN A 151 -25.85 -7.88 42.58
CA GLN A 151 -25.19 -8.28 41.33
C GLN A 151 -25.81 -7.59 40.11
N PHE A 152 -27.14 -7.46 40.08
CA PHE A 152 -27.86 -6.77 39.02
C PHE A 152 -27.45 -5.29 38.93
N ASN A 153 -27.40 -4.59 40.07
CA ASN A 153 -26.99 -3.19 40.12
C ASN A 153 -25.54 -3.00 39.68
N LEU A 154 -24.62 -3.88 40.10
CA LEU A 154 -23.22 -3.85 39.66
C LEU A 154 -23.10 -4.06 38.14
N SER A 155 -23.85 -5.01 37.57
CA SER A 155 -23.90 -5.23 36.12
C SER A 155 -24.45 -4.01 35.38
N GLN A 156 -25.48 -3.37 35.93
CA GLN A 156 -26.07 -2.16 35.36
C GLN A 156 -25.07 -0.99 35.33
N GLU A 157 -24.31 -0.79 36.41
CA GLU A 157 -23.24 0.22 36.45
C GLU A 157 -22.16 -0.04 35.40
N GLN A 158 -21.71 -1.30 35.26
CA GLN A 158 -20.73 -1.69 34.25
C GLN A 158 -21.24 -1.45 32.83
N ILE A 159 -22.50 -1.79 32.56
CA ILE A 159 -23.15 -1.55 31.25
C ILE A 159 -23.22 -0.05 30.96
N ASN A 160 -23.61 0.76 31.93
CA ASN A 160 -23.69 2.21 31.75
C ASN A 160 -22.32 2.82 31.45
N ALA A 161 -21.27 2.41 32.16
CA ALA A 161 -19.90 2.84 31.90
C ALA A 161 -19.43 2.44 30.49
N LEU A 162 -19.78 1.23 30.04
CA LEU A 162 -19.46 0.79 28.68
C LEU A 162 -20.21 1.61 27.62
N ILE A 163 -21.48 1.96 27.85
CA ILE A 163 -22.26 2.81 26.95
C ILE A 163 -21.62 4.20 26.83
N GLU A 164 -21.22 4.81 27.95
CA GLU A 164 -20.53 6.11 27.96
C GLU A 164 -19.20 6.07 27.19
N GLN A 165 -18.43 4.99 27.37
CA GLN A 165 -17.18 4.80 26.62
C GLN A 165 -17.46 4.66 25.12
N ILE A 166 -18.43 3.83 24.72
CA ILE A 166 -18.81 3.65 23.32
C ILE A 166 -19.27 4.99 22.70
N GLN A 167 -20.04 5.80 23.42
CA GLN A 167 -20.46 7.12 22.95
C GLN A 167 -19.28 8.07 22.75
N THR A 168 -18.31 8.03 23.67
CA THR A 168 -17.06 8.80 23.57
C THR A 168 -16.25 8.38 22.35
N ASP A 169 -16.05 7.06 22.18
CA ASP A 169 -15.31 6.49 21.04
C ASP A 169 -15.99 6.82 19.70
N ILE A 170 -17.33 6.71 19.62
CA ILE A 170 -18.10 7.08 18.42
C ILE A 170 -17.91 8.58 18.09
N SER A 171 -17.95 9.45 19.10
CA SER A 171 -17.73 10.88 18.92
C SER A 171 -16.33 11.17 18.39
N ASP A 172 -15.32 10.53 18.97
CA ASP A 172 -13.92 10.69 18.56
C ASP A 172 -13.69 10.19 17.13
N TYR A 173 -14.16 8.97 16.79
CA TYR A 173 -14.07 8.44 15.44
C TYR A 173 -14.80 9.31 14.40
N THR A 174 -15.94 9.89 14.78
CA THR A 174 -16.68 10.82 13.91
C THR A 174 -15.85 12.08 13.61
N ASN A 175 -15.17 12.61 14.62
CA ASN A 175 -14.30 13.78 14.47
C ASN A 175 -13.05 13.46 13.64
N GLN A 176 -12.39 12.32 13.91
CA GLN A 176 -11.25 11.87 13.14
C GLN A 176 -11.62 11.67 11.66
N PHE A 177 -12.74 11.01 11.38
CA PHE A 177 -13.22 10.80 10.00
C PHE A 177 -13.54 12.12 9.29
N SER A 178 -14.18 13.07 9.98
CA SER A 178 -14.50 14.39 9.43
C SER A 178 -13.25 15.21 9.13
N THR A 179 -12.25 15.14 10.01
CA THR A 179 -10.95 15.79 9.83
C THR A 179 -10.21 15.20 8.63
N MET A 180 -10.16 13.86 8.56
CA MET A 180 -9.52 13.13 7.47
C MET A 180 -10.19 13.45 6.12
N LYS A 181 -11.53 13.45 6.07
CA LYS A 181 -12.31 13.80 4.88
C LYS A 181 -12.00 15.22 4.41
N THR A 182 -11.97 16.18 5.33
CA THR A 182 -11.67 17.59 5.03
C THR A 182 -10.24 17.72 4.51
N LYS A 183 -9.27 17.12 5.18
CA LYS A 183 -7.85 17.15 4.78
C LYS A 183 -7.67 16.61 3.37
N TYR A 184 -8.15 15.40 3.08
CA TYR A 184 -8.00 14.82 1.75
C TYR A 184 -8.73 15.60 0.67
N THR A 185 -9.91 16.15 0.96
CA THR A 185 -10.64 16.99 0.00
C THR A 185 -9.83 18.25 -0.34
N ASN A 186 -9.26 18.91 0.67
CA ASN A 186 -8.46 20.11 0.47
C ASN A 186 -7.15 19.81 -0.26
N ASP A 187 -6.39 18.81 0.20
CA ASP A 187 -5.12 18.39 -0.40
C ASP A 187 -5.32 18.04 -1.89
N PHE A 188 -6.38 17.30 -2.21
CA PHE A 188 -6.69 16.90 -3.59
C PHE A 188 -7.10 18.10 -4.46
N ASN A 189 -7.92 19.01 -3.92
CA ASN A 189 -8.31 20.22 -4.65
C ASN A 189 -7.12 21.15 -4.91
N THR A 190 -6.22 21.32 -3.94
CA THR A 190 -4.99 22.10 -4.11
C THR A 190 -4.10 21.48 -5.19
N LEU A 191 -3.91 20.16 -5.17
CA LEU A 191 -3.12 19.47 -6.19
C LEU A 191 -3.74 19.62 -7.58
N ILE A 192 -5.06 19.47 -7.73
CA ILE A 192 -5.75 19.70 -9.01
C ILE A 192 -5.55 21.13 -9.51
N GLN A 193 -5.63 22.12 -8.63
CA GLN A 193 -5.41 23.52 -9.00
C GLN A 193 -3.97 23.75 -9.49
N GLN A 194 -2.98 23.20 -8.80
CA GLN A 194 -1.58 23.26 -9.23
C GLN A 194 -1.38 22.63 -10.61
N ILE A 195 -1.89 21.40 -10.81
CA ILE A 195 -1.82 20.70 -12.10
C ILE A 195 -2.45 21.54 -13.22
N ASN A 196 -3.62 22.16 -12.97
CA ASN A 196 -4.28 23.00 -13.98
C ASN A 196 -3.49 24.26 -14.32
N ASN A 197 -2.83 24.88 -13.33
CA ASN A 197 -1.95 26.03 -13.55
C ASN A 197 -0.71 25.65 -14.38
N ASP A 198 -0.10 24.51 -14.07
CA ASP A 198 1.06 24.00 -14.81
C ASP A 198 0.69 23.68 -16.26
N ILE A 199 -0.44 22.99 -16.48
CA ILE A 199 -0.97 22.70 -17.83
C ILE A 199 -1.18 23.99 -18.62
N THR A 200 -1.75 25.02 -17.99
CA THR A 200 -2.00 26.32 -18.64
C THR A 200 -0.69 26.99 -19.04
N THR A 201 0.31 26.95 -18.16
CA THR A 201 1.64 27.52 -18.40
C THR A 201 2.34 26.80 -19.55
N TYR A 202 2.44 25.47 -19.50
CA TYR A 202 3.07 24.69 -20.57
C TYR A 202 2.38 24.86 -21.92
N LYS A 203 1.05 24.99 -21.93
CA LYS A 203 0.30 25.27 -23.18
C LYS A 203 0.66 26.64 -23.76
N SER A 204 0.86 27.66 -22.91
CA SER A 204 1.28 28.99 -23.33
C SER A 204 2.69 28.95 -23.94
N GLU A 205 3.65 28.34 -23.23
CA GLU A 205 5.04 28.20 -23.68
C GLU A 205 5.13 27.45 -25.01
N PHE A 206 4.40 26.34 -25.15
CA PHE A 206 4.34 25.57 -26.39
C PHE A 206 3.84 26.40 -27.57
N ASN A 207 2.82 27.25 -27.38
CA ASN A 207 2.30 28.12 -28.43
C ASN A 207 3.31 29.23 -28.82
N SER A 208 4.04 29.77 -27.85
CA SER A 208 5.13 30.73 -28.11
C SER A 208 6.24 30.08 -28.94
N LEU A 209 6.74 28.91 -28.50
CA LEU A 209 7.75 28.12 -29.22
C LEU A 209 7.30 27.79 -30.66
N LYS A 210 6.04 27.39 -30.84
CA LYS A 210 5.47 27.11 -32.17
C LYS A 210 5.51 28.35 -33.08
N THR A 211 5.24 29.52 -32.52
CA THR A 211 5.29 30.80 -33.24
C THR A 211 6.72 31.16 -33.62
N GLU A 212 7.66 31.04 -32.68
CA GLU A 212 9.09 31.28 -32.90
C GLU A 212 9.67 30.38 -33.98
N ILE A 213 9.37 29.07 -33.96
CA ILE A 213 9.79 28.12 -34.98
C ILE A 213 9.24 28.50 -36.36
N SER A 214 7.98 28.93 -36.41
CA SER A 214 7.36 29.37 -37.68
C SER A 214 8.05 30.61 -38.24
N ASN A 215 8.38 31.58 -37.39
CA ASN A 215 9.11 32.79 -37.76
C ASN A 215 10.55 32.47 -38.22
N LEU A 216 11.24 31.58 -37.51
CA LEU A 216 12.57 31.14 -37.87
C LEU A 216 12.57 30.44 -39.25
N LYS A 217 11.60 29.55 -39.48
CA LYS A 217 11.43 28.88 -40.78
C LYS A 217 11.22 29.87 -41.92
N SER A 218 10.40 30.90 -41.70
CA SER A 218 10.18 31.97 -42.68
C SER A 218 11.48 32.73 -42.95
N SER A 219 12.21 33.11 -41.89
CA SER A 219 13.46 33.87 -41.98
C SER A 219 14.55 33.10 -42.74
N ILE A 220 14.69 31.79 -42.46
CA ILE A 220 15.62 30.90 -43.18
C ILE A 220 15.26 30.83 -44.66
N THR A 221 13.97 30.69 -44.97
CA THR A 221 13.50 30.63 -46.37
C THR A 221 13.86 31.91 -47.11
N THR A 222 13.56 33.08 -46.53
CA THR A 222 13.89 34.38 -47.11
C THR A 222 15.40 34.52 -47.33
N TRP A 223 16.20 34.22 -46.30
CA TRP A 223 17.65 34.30 -46.40
C TRP A 223 18.20 33.40 -47.52
N TYR A 224 17.74 32.16 -47.60
CA TYR A 224 18.18 31.21 -48.61
C TYR A 224 17.85 31.70 -50.03
N THR A 225 16.63 32.19 -50.25
CA THR A 225 16.23 32.76 -51.55
C THR A 225 17.08 33.97 -51.92
N SER A 226 17.31 34.90 -50.97
CA SER A 226 18.16 36.07 -51.22
C SER A 226 19.61 35.69 -51.53
N ALA A 227 20.18 34.73 -50.80
CA ALA A 227 21.53 34.23 -51.03
C ALA A 227 21.67 33.56 -52.41
N GLN A 228 20.67 32.77 -52.81
CA GLN A 228 20.65 32.12 -54.12
C GLN A 228 20.61 33.15 -55.27
N VAL A 229 19.79 34.19 -55.14
CA VAL A 229 19.73 35.28 -56.13
C VAL A 229 21.07 36.01 -56.22
N ALA A 230 21.68 36.35 -55.07
CA ALA A 230 22.97 37.04 -55.04
C ALA A 230 24.07 36.21 -55.70
N GLU A 231 24.11 34.90 -55.46
CA GLU A 231 25.10 34.02 -56.07
C GLU A 231 24.91 33.88 -57.59
N ASN A 232 23.66 33.76 -58.06
CA ASN A 232 23.35 33.75 -59.48
C ASN A 232 23.78 35.06 -60.18
N THR A 233 23.56 36.21 -59.52
CA THR A 233 24.04 37.51 -60.01
C THR A 233 25.57 37.55 -60.06
N ARG A 234 26.26 37.08 -59.02
CA ARG A 234 27.72 37.01 -58.99
C ARG A 234 28.27 36.16 -60.14
N ILE A 235 27.72 34.97 -60.36
CA ILE A 235 28.10 34.07 -61.46
C ILE A 235 27.91 34.76 -62.82
N THR A 236 26.76 35.42 -63.02
CA THR A 236 26.46 36.14 -64.26
C THR A 236 27.48 37.25 -64.54
N ASN A 237 27.78 38.06 -63.51
CA ASN A 237 28.77 39.13 -63.61
C ASN A 237 30.18 38.60 -63.89
N GLU A 238 30.55 37.49 -63.26
CA GLU A 238 31.86 36.86 -63.48
C GLU A 238 32.00 36.30 -64.90
N ASN A 239 30.97 35.63 -65.42
CA ASN A 239 30.94 35.16 -66.81
C ASN A 239 31.06 36.33 -67.82
N LYS A 240 30.38 37.45 -67.53
CA LYS A 240 30.50 38.68 -68.33
C LYS A 240 31.93 39.23 -68.29
N ARG A 241 32.52 39.33 -67.09
CA ARG A 241 33.91 39.79 -66.90
C ARG A 241 34.90 38.95 -67.70
N GLN A 242 34.77 37.61 -67.65
CA GLN A 242 35.62 36.70 -68.43
C GLN A 242 35.46 36.92 -69.94
N THR A 243 34.23 37.07 -70.43
CA THR A 243 33.95 37.34 -71.85
C THR A 243 34.55 38.67 -72.30
N ASP A 244 34.34 39.74 -71.52
CA ASP A 244 34.83 41.07 -71.85
C ASP A 244 36.37 41.11 -71.78
N THR A 245 36.99 40.38 -70.84
CA THR A 245 38.45 40.20 -70.77
C THR A 245 39.00 39.46 -72.00
N ALA A 246 38.36 38.36 -72.42
CA ALA A 246 38.78 37.60 -73.61
C ALA A 246 38.71 38.46 -74.88
N LYS A 247 37.65 39.27 -75.04
CA LYS A 247 37.54 40.23 -76.15
C LYS A 247 38.64 41.30 -76.12
N ALA A 248 38.95 41.83 -74.94
CA ALA A 248 40.02 42.81 -74.79
C ALA A 248 41.39 42.22 -75.17
N ILE A 249 41.68 40.98 -74.77
CA ILE A 249 42.90 40.26 -75.17
C ILE A 249 42.95 40.10 -76.69
N ALA A 250 41.90 39.57 -77.31
CA ALA A 250 41.86 39.39 -78.77
C ALA A 250 42.05 40.71 -79.55
N ASN A 251 41.48 41.80 -79.06
CA ASN A 251 41.68 43.13 -79.64
C ASN A 251 43.15 43.60 -79.51
N CYS A 252 43.80 43.34 -78.36
CA CYS A 252 45.21 43.67 -78.15
C CYS A 252 46.12 42.84 -79.05
N GLU A 253 45.85 41.54 -79.18
CA GLU A 253 46.58 40.64 -80.08
C GLU A 253 46.49 41.11 -81.53
N LYS A 254 45.27 41.47 -81.98
CA LYS A 254 45.06 42.03 -83.32
C LYS A 254 45.82 43.34 -83.52
N ALA A 255 45.69 44.30 -82.58
CA ALA A 255 46.40 45.57 -82.67
C ALA A 255 47.94 45.39 -82.68
N THR A 256 48.44 44.41 -81.93
CA THR A 256 49.87 44.05 -81.94
C THR A 256 50.28 43.49 -83.29
N ALA A 257 49.50 42.58 -83.88
CA ALA A 257 49.76 42.03 -85.20
C ALA A 257 49.75 43.12 -86.29
N ASP A 258 48.74 44.00 -86.28
CA ASP A 258 48.63 45.14 -87.21
C ASP A 258 49.86 46.08 -87.08
N THR A 259 50.33 46.31 -85.85
CA THR A 259 51.53 47.13 -85.60
C THR A 259 52.81 46.45 -86.13
N ILE A 260 52.94 45.13 -85.99
CA ILE A 260 54.07 44.37 -86.54
C ILE A 260 54.10 44.50 -88.07
N VAL A 261 52.95 44.34 -88.73
CA VAL A 261 52.83 44.50 -90.19
C VAL A 261 53.22 45.92 -90.61
N ALA A 262 52.64 46.94 -89.97
CA ALA A 262 52.96 48.34 -90.28
C ALA A 262 54.46 48.65 -90.06
N THR A 263 55.08 48.07 -89.04
CA THR A 263 56.53 48.22 -88.79
C THR A 263 57.36 47.57 -89.89
N ALA A 264 56.97 46.38 -90.37
CA ALA A 264 57.66 45.69 -91.46
C ALA A 264 57.54 46.45 -92.79
N GLU A 265 56.35 46.99 -93.09
CA GLU A 265 56.11 47.85 -94.25
C GLU A 265 56.94 49.13 -94.19
N ALA A 266 57.00 49.79 -93.02
CA ALA A 266 57.83 50.97 -92.81
C ALA A 266 59.33 50.69 -93.00
N ASN A 267 59.82 49.55 -92.49
CA ASN A 267 61.21 49.11 -92.72
C ASN A 267 61.48 48.89 -94.22
N THR A 268 60.57 48.23 -94.93
CA THR A 268 60.69 48.02 -96.39
C THR A 268 60.72 49.35 -97.13
N ALA A 269 59.83 50.29 -96.78
CA ALA A 269 59.81 51.63 -97.38
C ALA A 269 61.11 52.40 -97.12
N ARG A 270 61.66 52.31 -95.90
CA ARG A 270 62.96 52.90 -95.55
C ARG A 270 64.09 52.30 -96.39
N ASP A 271 64.13 50.97 -96.53
CA ASP A 271 65.20 50.29 -97.26
C ASP A 271 65.14 50.62 -98.77
N ASN A 272 63.92 50.72 -99.33
CA ASN A 272 63.70 51.22 -100.70
C ASN A 272 64.17 52.67 -100.86
N ALA A 273 63.87 53.55 -99.90
CA ALA A 273 64.31 54.94 -99.92
C ALA A 273 65.84 55.06 -99.85
N ASN A 274 66.50 54.26 -99.00
CA ASN A 274 67.96 54.19 -98.92
C ASN A 274 68.60 53.71 -100.23
N THR A 275 67.99 52.71 -100.88
CA THR A 275 68.43 52.21 -102.19
C THR A 275 68.32 53.30 -103.25
N ALA A 276 67.16 53.95 -103.35
CA ALA A 276 66.94 55.05 -104.29
C ALA A 276 67.90 56.23 -104.05
N ALA A 277 68.18 56.57 -102.78
CA ALA A 277 69.16 57.60 -102.43
C ALA A 277 70.58 57.23 -102.88
N THR A 278 70.98 55.97 -102.70
CA THR A 278 72.29 55.45 -103.13
C THR A 278 72.44 55.49 -104.66
N GLU A 279 71.39 55.08 -105.39
CA GLU A 279 71.36 55.18 -106.85
C GLU A 279 71.43 56.63 -107.34
N ALA A 280 70.68 57.54 -106.68
CA ALA A 280 70.69 58.97 -107.01
C ALA A 280 72.08 59.58 -106.78
N GLN A 281 72.76 59.24 -105.67
CA GLN A 281 74.13 59.66 -105.40
C GLN A 281 75.10 59.15 -106.48
N SER A 282 74.97 57.87 -106.89
CA SER A 282 75.82 57.27 -107.93
C SER A 282 75.62 57.94 -109.29
N LYS A 283 74.36 58.19 -109.68
CA LYS A 283 74.02 58.92 -110.92
C LYS A 283 74.50 60.36 -110.86
N GLY A 284 74.38 61.03 -109.71
CA GLY A 284 74.91 62.37 -109.47
C GLY A 284 76.42 62.44 -109.65
N ALA A 285 77.17 61.50 -109.05
CA ALA A 285 78.61 61.40 -109.20
C ALA A 285 79.03 61.14 -110.65
N TYR A 286 78.32 60.27 -111.37
CA TYR A 286 78.56 60.05 -112.80
C TYR A 286 78.31 61.32 -113.63
N ALA A 287 77.20 62.01 -113.40
CA ALA A 287 76.87 63.26 -114.09
C ALA A 287 77.92 64.34 -113.83
N GLN A 288 78.40 64.46 -112.58
CA GLN A 288 79.48 65.38 -112.21
C GLN A 288 80.77 65.04 -112.98
N ASN A 289 81.16 63.76 -113.03
CA ASN A 289 82.33 63.33 -113.80
C ASN A 289 82.20 63.64 -115.31
N GLN A 290 81.02 63.45 -115.90
CA GLN A 290 80.79 63.84 -117.30
C GLN A 290 80.89 65.36 -117.48
N GLY A 291 80.35 66.14 -116.53
CA GLY A 291 80.52 67.60 -116.50
C GLY A 291 81.99 68.01 -116.47
N ASP A 292 82.79 67.41 -115.58
CA ASP A 292 84.23 67.67 -115.47
C ASP A 292 84.97 67.31 -116.77
N ARG A 293 84.59 66.21 -117.44
CA ARG A 293 85.17 65.81 -118.73
C ARG A 293 84.84 66.80 -119.85
N VAL A 294 83.60 67.28 -119.90
CA VAL A 294 83.18 68.30 -120.88
C VAL A 294 83.92 69.62 -120.61
N ASP A 295 84.05 70.04 -119.35
CA ASP A 295 84.81 71.23 -118.96
C ASP A 295 86.29 71.13 -119.38
N MET A 296 86.93 69.98 -119.15
CA MET A 296 88.29 69.72 -119.64
C MET A 296 88.39 69.76 -121.17
N ALA A 297 87.44 69.15 -121.88
CA ALA A 297 87.42 69.15 -123.35
C ALA A 297 87.19 70.55 -123.92
N LEU A 298 86.35 71.36 -123.26
CA LEU A 298 86.11 72.76 -123.63
C LEU A 298 87.41 73.58 -123.47
N LYS A 299 88.08 73.44 -122.32
CA LYS A 299 89.39 74.08 -122.08
C LYS A 299 90.44 73.66 -123.11
N ASP A 300 90.50 72.38 -123.50
CA ASP A 300 91.41 71.89 -124.56
C ASP A 300 91.06 72.50 -125.93
N PHE A 301 89.78 72.55 -126.27
CA PHE A 301 89.32 73.15 -127.53
C PHE A 301 89.66 74.65 -127.59
N GLU A 302 89.39 75.41 -126.53
CA GLU A 302 89.76 76.82 -126.41
C GLU A 302 91.28 77.04 -126.56
N PHE A 303 92.09 76.17 -125.94
CA PHE A 303 93.54 76.19 -126.08
C PHE A 303 94.01 75.95 -127.53
N ARG A 304 93.40 74.97 -128.21
CA ARG A 304 93.71 74.65 -129.62
C ARG A 304 93.27 75.77 -130.57
N LEU A 305 92.12 76.42 -130.34
CA LEU A 305 91.66 77.58 -131.09
C LEU A 305 92.69 78.72 -131.06
N ARG A 306 93.19 79.07 -129.87
CA ARG A 306 94.23 80.13 -129.73
C ARG A 306 95.54 79.76 -130.42
N THR A 307 95.90 78.48 -130.44
CA THR A 307 97.11 78.00 -131.13
C THR A 307 97.01 78.20 -132.65
N ILE A 308 95.80 78.13 -133.23
CA ILE A 308 95.56 78.30 -134.66
C ILE A 308 95.45 79.79 -135.05
N ASP A 309 94.79 80.62 -134.24
CA ASP A 309 94.58 82.04 -134.53
C ASP A 309 95.80 82.93 -134.20
N GLY A 310 96.92 82.36 -133.73
CA GLY A 310 98.14 83.08 -133.39
C GLY A 310 98.05 83.88 -132.08
N GLY A 311 97.09 83.55 -131.21
CA GLY A 311 96.91 84.18 -129.89
C GLY A 311 97.95 83.72 -128.87
N GLU A 312 98.23 84.56 -127.87
CA GLU A 312 99.27 84.32 -126.86
C GLU A 312 98.87 83.20 -125.88
N LEU A 313 99.75 82.19 -125.73
CA LEU A 313 99.46 80.93 -125.03
C LEU A 313 99.38 81.03 -123.48
N THR A 314 99.49 82.23 -122.90
CA THR A 314 99.46 82.45 -121.43
C THR A 314 98.21 83.18 -120.93
N ASP A 315 97.32 83.58 -121.84
CA ASP A 315 96.07 84.25 -121.47
C ASP A 315 95.03 83.24 -120.94
N THR A 316 94.34 83.57 -119.85
CA THR A 316 93.32 82.71 -119.21
C THR A 316 91.89 83.25 -119.37
N THR A 317 91.68 84.30 -120.17
CA THR A 317 90.35 84.84 -120.44
C THR A 317 89.59 84.02 -121.50
N PRO A 318 88.27 83.77 -121.38
CA PRO A 318 87.51 82.97 -122.35
C PRO A 318 87.69 83.50 -123.78
N ALA A 319 87.93 82.62 -124.76
CA ALA A 319 88.12 83.05 -126.15
C ALA A 319 86.84 83.72 -126.69
N GLU A 320 86.93 84.99 -127.10
CA GLU A 320 85.80 85.68 -127.74
C GLU A 320 85.48 85.01 -129.08
N ASN A 321 84.19 84.84 -129.36
CA ASN A 321 83.68 84.16 -130.54
C ASN A 321 84.01 84.98 -131.81
N VAL A 322 85.03 84.57 -132.56
CA VAL A 322 85.53 85.28 -133.76
C VAL A 322 84.76 84.94 -135.05
N PHE A 323 83.57 84.32 -134.95
CA PHE A 323 82.75 84.03 -136.13
C PHE A 323 81.90 85.25 -136.53
N ASP A 324 82.51 86.14 -137.32
CA ASP A 324 81.80 87.14 -138.14
C ASP A 324 81.19 86.44 -139.37
N GLY A 325 79.90 86.15 -139.28
CA GLY A 325 78.94 86.19 -140.39
C GLY A 325 79.29 85.50 -141.71
N GLY A 326 78.77 84.29 -141.93
CA GLY A 326 78.48 83.78 -143.27
C GLY A 326 77.00 83.92 -143.60
N SER A 327 76.64 84.97 -144.35
CA SER A 327 75.32 85.10 -144.99
C SER A 327 75.15 84.11 -146.15
N LEU A 328 74.06 83.34 -146.13
CA LEU A 328 73.35 82.83 -147.31
C LEU A 328 71.85 82.86 -147.05
#